data_AF-A0A7R9WMK6-F1
#
_entry.id   AF-A0A7R9WMK6-F1
#
_cell.length_a   1.000
_cell.length_b   1.000
_cell.length_c   1.000
_cell.angle_alpha   90.00
_cell.angle_beta   90.00
_cell.angle_gamma   90.00
#
_symmetry.space_group_name_H-M   'P 1'
#
loop_
_entity.id
_entity.type
_entity.pdbx_description
1 polymer ?
#
loop_
_entity_poly.entity_id
_entity_poly.type
_entity_poly.pdbx_seq_one_letter_code
_entity_poly.pdbx_strand_id
1 'polypeptide(L)'
;EQVDDITEMFTLSNDGTLTYTDSETGEKVVVEGSDGYGDEDEDEDDDDEEEDEEVEEVEEGDDGDFGLDEDPSFKTAASSKPPKRTFTQDMFRQAFSGINIAPVAGTQPLQRKMLNVGDEVDVYIRSVSQQSSQFTVTTNGDAVKGKSQKQLKKEADADKRLSKLQKKFGNLERIWALEGTTCTGTIRALSKTSDGMYVQPDLDVPTGVASLADGVTGPFAVGDKVSIQIEGIDEGRGQIALTVLDKA
;
A
#
# COMPACT_ATOMS: atom_id res chain seq x y z
N GLU A 1 16.00 -41.98 22.13
CA GLU A 1 15.52 -40.68 22.63
C GLU A 1 14.02 -40.75 22.81
N GLN A 2 13.53 -40.42 24.00
CA GLN A 2 12.12 -40.04 24.17
C GLN A 2 12.08 -38.54 23.89
N VAL A 3 11.22 -38.13 22.96
CA VAL A 3 11.00 -36.72 22.67
C VAL A 3 9.96 -36.27 23.68
N ASP A 4 10.39 -35.52 24.70
CA ASP A 4 9.48 -35.00 25.69
C ASP A 4 8.50 -34.02 25.03
N ASP A 5 7.21 -34.20 25.31
CA ASP A 5 6.14 -33.41 24.70
C ASP A 5 6.19 -31.99 25.29
N ILE A 6 6.59 -31.01 24.47
CA ILE A 6 6.80 -29.61 24.88
C ILE A 6 5.50 -28.98 25.42
N THR A 7 4.36 -29.59 25.12
CA THR A 7 3.04 -29.19 25.62
C THR A 7 2.90 -29.29 27.13
N GLU A 8 3.69 -30.12 27.83
CA GLU A 8 3.64 -30.23 29.30
C GLU A 8 4.40 -29.11 30.02
N MET A 9 5.23 -28.33 29.31
CA MET A 9 6.04 -27.26 29.93
C MET A 9 5.25 -25.97 30.17
N PHE A 10 4.05 -25.83 29.58
CA PHE A 10 3.22 -24.63 29.69
C PHE A 10 1.88 -24.94 30.34
N THR A 11 1.56 -24.26 31.42
CA THR A 11 0.25 -24.37 32.08
C THR A 11 -0.45 -23.03 32.12
N LEU A 12 -1.67 -23.00 31.58
CA LEU A 12 -2.57 -21.85 31.63
C LEU A 12 -3.45 -21.98 32.88
N SER A 13 -3.30 -21.03 33.79
CA SER A 13 -4.13 -20.94 34.99
C SER A 13 -5.52 -20.39 34.67
N ASN A 14 -6.50 -20.66 35.53
CA ASN A 14 -7.88 -20.17 35.37
C ASN A 14 -8.00 -18.63 35.42
N ASP A 15 -6.96 -17.93 35.86
CA ASP A 15 -6.85 -16.47 35.88
C ASP A 15 -6.29 -15.90 34.56
N GLY A 16 -6.03 -16.75 33.56
CA GLY A 16 -5.45 -16.34 32.28
C GLY A 16 -3.93 -16.21 32.28
N THR A 17 -3.26 -16.52 33.40
CA THR A 17 -1.80 -16.42 33.51
C THR A 17 -1.14 -17.65 32.89
N LEU A 18 -0.20 -17.42 31.97
CA LEU A 18 0.63 -18.47 31.39
C LEU A 18 1.87 -18.67 32.26
N THR A 19 2.09 -19.91 32.72
CA THR A 19 3.28 -20.27 33.49
C THR A 19 4.10 -21.32 32.76
N TYR A 20 5.40 -21.09 32.69
CA TYR A 20 6.39 -22.03 32.15
C TYR A 20 7.07 -22.76 33.30
N THR A 21 7.17 -24.09 33.21
CA THR A 21 7.93 -24.91 34.17
C THR A 21 9.09 -25.57 33.44
N ASP A 22 10.31 -25.26 33.85
CA ASP A 22 11.51 -25.90 33.34
C ASP A 22 11.62 -27.34 33.88
N SER A 23 11.73 -28.32 32.98
CA SER A 23 11.82 -29.74 33.32
C SER A 23 13.14 -30.14 33.94
N GLU A 24 14.23 -29.39 33.71
CA GLU A 24 15.55 -29.69 34.27
C GLU A 24 15.74 -29.12 35.68
N THR A 25 15.20 -27.92 35.93
CA THR A 25 15.40 -27.18 37.18
C THR A 25 14.17 -27.18 38.10
N GLY A 26 12.97 -27.41 37.55
CA GLY A 26 11.70 -27.30 38.27
C GLY A 26 11.29 -25.85 38.58
N GLU A 27 11.98 -24.86 38.02
CA GLU A 27 11.68 -23.45 38.22
C GLU A 27 10.43 -23.04 37.43
N LYS A 28 9.56 -22.27 38.08
CA LYS A 28 8.32 -21.75 37.48
C LYS A 28 8.47 -20.27 37.18
N VAL A 29 8.33 -19.90 35.91
CA VAL A 29 8.38 -18.51 35.46
C VAL A 29 7.00 -18.10 34.97
N VAL A 30 6.50 -16.98 35.50
CA VAL A 30 5.26 -16.36 35.03
C VAL A 30 5.58 -15.57 33.76
N VAL A 31 4.94 -15.92 32.66
CA VAL A 31 5.08 -15.19 31.40
C VAL A 31 4.07 -14.05 31.44
N GLU A 32 4.52 -12.87 31.84
CA GLU A 32 3.71 -11.65 31.75
C GLU A 32 3.49 -11.32 30.27
N GLY A 33 2.29 -11.62 29.78
CA GLY A 33 1.88 -11.21 28.45
C GLY A 33 1.86 -9.69 28.40
N SER A 34 2.77 -9.08 27.65
CA SER A 34 2.72 -7.65 27.35
C SER A 34 1.37 -7.37 26.67
N ASP A 35 0.54 -6.62 27.38
CA ASP A 35 -0.86 -6.21 27.19
C ASP A 35 -1.16 -5.39 25.92
N GLY A 36 -0.42 -5.61 24.84
CA GLY A 36 -0.45 -4.77 23.64
C GLY A 36 -1.31 -5.25 22.47
N TYR A 37 -2.29 -6.14 22.69
CA TYR A 37 -3.15 -6.66 21.62
C TYR A 37 -4.62 -6.37 21.94
N GLY A 38 -4.96 -5.08 21.88
CA GLY A 38 -6.31 -4.62 21.60
C GLY A 38 -6.61 -4.92 20.15
N ASP A 39 -7.35 -6.01 19.98
CA ASP A 39 -7.98 -6.50 18.77
C ASP A 39 -9.12 -5.54 18.39
N GLU A 40 -8.80 -4.53 17.59
CA GLU A 40 -9.78 -3.73 16.86
C GLU A 40 -9.44 -3.92 15.37
N ASP A 41 -9.90 -5.06 14.86
CA ASP A 41 -10.06 -5.34 13.44
C ASP A 41 -11.07 -4.33 12.86
N GLU A 42 -10.59 -3.15 12.46
CA GLU A 42 -11.25 -2.37 11.42
C GLU A 42 -10.68 -2.82 10.08
N ASP A 43 -11.31 -3.86 9.53
CA ASP A 43 -11.22 -4.23 8.12
C ASP A 43 -11.70 -3.04 7.29
N GLU A 44 -10.77 -2.19 6.85
CA GLU A 44 -11.04 -1.23 5.77
C GLU A 44 -11.08 -2.01 4.45
N ASP A 45 -12.31 -2.29 4.01
CA ASP A 45 -12.67 -2.83 2.71
C ASP A 45 -11.89 -2.11 1.58
N ASP A 46 -10.99 -2.85 0.92
CA ASP A 46 -10.43 -2.56 -0.39
C ASP A 46 -11.58 -2.72 -1.43
N ASP A 47 -12.44 -1.70 -1.54
CA ASP A 47 -13.37 -1.55 -2.68
C ASP A 47 -12.55 -1.17 -3.94
N ASP A 48 -11.95 -2.19 -4.54
CA ASP A 48 -11.45 -2.19 -5.92
C ASP A 48 -12.66 -2.18 -6.89
N GLU A 49 -13.33 -1.03 -7.03
CA GLU A 49 -14.19 -0.76 -8.19
C GLU A 49 -13.31 -0.25 -9.34
N GLU A 50 -12.76 -1.19 -10.12
CA GLU A 50 -12.30 -0.90 -11.49
C GLU A 50 -13.54 -0.57 -12.35
N GLU A 51 -13.89 0.71 -12.44
CA GLU A 51 -14.81 1.22 -13.46
C GLU A 51 -14.15 1.06 -14.84
N ASP A 52 -14.52 -0.03 -15.53
CA ASP A 52 -14.31 -0.19 -16.96
C ASP A 52 -15.07 0.92 -17.71
N GLU A 53 -14.35 1.95 -18.18
CA GLU A 53 -14.88 2.95 -19.13
C GLU A 53 -15.19 2.25 -20.48
N GLU A 54 -16.43 1.77 -20.64
CA GLU A 54 -16.97 1.41 -21.95
C GLU A 54 -17.12 2.66 -22.81
N VAL A 55 -16.23 2.78 -23.80
CA VAL A 55 -16.29 3.80 -24.84
C VAL A 55 -17.38 3.40 -25.83
N GLU A 56 -18.60 3.90 -25.67
CA GLU A 56 -19.64 3.74 -26.71
C GLU A 56 -19.32 4.61 -27.92
N GLU A 57 -18.99 3.94 -29.03
CA GLU A 57 -18.91 4.51 -30.36
C GLU A 57 -20.30 4.98 -30.81
N VAL A 58 -20.40 6.25 -31.20
CA VAL A 58 -21.60 6.83 -31.78
C VAL A 58 -21.68 6.39 -33.24
N GLU A 59 -22.56 5.42 -33.55
CA GLU A 59 -23.01 5.17 -34.93
C GLU A 59 -24.42 5.72 -35.15
N GLU A 60 -24.52 6.59 -36.17
CA GLU A 60 -25.78 7.11 -36.71
C GLU A 60 -26.44 6.07 -37.62
N GLY A 61 -27.76 5.88 -37.42
CA GLY A 61 -28.71 5.49 -38.47
C GLY A 61 -28.96 3.99 -38.64
N ASP A 62 -30.23 3.58 -38.55
CA ASP A 62 -30.98 3.01 -39.68
C ASP A 62 -32.38 2.58 -39.20
N ASP A 63 -33.38 3.11 -39.89
CA ASP A 63 -34.80 2.93 -39.74
C ASP A 63 -35.26 1.64 -40.43
N GLY A 64 -35.57 0.60 -39.65
CA GLY A 64 -35.93 -0.69 -40.23
C GLY A 64 -36.74 -1.61 -39.34
N ASP A 65 -38.06 -1.56 -39.54
CA ASP A 65 -38.97 -2.70 -39.65
C ASP A 65 -39.11 -3.70 -38.47
N PHE A 66 -40.26 -3.57 -37.80
CA PHE A 66 -40.75 -4.42 -36.72
C PHE A 66 -41.49 -5.62 -37.33
N GLY A 67 -40.89 -6.81 -37.28
CA GLY A 67 -41.54 -8.02 -37.79
C GLY A 67 -40.98 -9.35 -37.30
N LEU A 68 -41.84 -10.10 -36.61
CA LEU A 68 -41.97 -11.57 -36.59
C LEU A 68 -41.07 -12.37 -35.64
N ASP A 69 -41.70 -12.79 -34.54
CA ASP A 69 -41.98 -14.17 -34.11
C ASP A 69 -40.94 -15.30 -34.29
N GLU A 70 -40.92 -16.15 -33.25
CA GLU A 70 -40.51 -17.58 -33.17
C GLU A 70 -39.14 -17.93 -32.53
N ASP A 71 -39.23 -18.45 -31.29
CA ASP A 71 -38.32 -19.42 -30.65
C ASP A 71 -38.15 -20.71 -31.53
N PRO A 72 -37.33 -21.75 -31.19
CA PRO A 72 -36.39 -21.98 -30.07
C PRO A 72 -35.03 -22.61 -30.47
N SER A 73 -34.18 -22.86 -29.45
CA SER A 73 -33.25 -24.00 -29.35
C SER A 73 -32.02 -24.04 -30.29
N PHE A 74 -30.84 -23.78 -29.72
CA PHE A 74 -29.62 -24.49 -30.14
C PHE A 74 -28.80 -24.99 -28.96
N LYS A 75 -28.49 -26.28 -29.02
CA LYS A 75 -27.68 -27.05 -28.09
C LYS A 75 -26.19 -26.97 -28.46
N THR A 76 -25.35 -26.99 -27.42
CA THR A 76 -24.06 -27.71 -27.30
C THR A 76 -22.96 -27.52 -28.36
N ALA A 77 -21.75 -27.12 -27.93
CA ALA A 77 -20.52 -27.92 -28.06
C ALA A 77 -19.27 -27.26 -27.47
N ALA A 78 -18.46 -28.10 -26.79
CA ALA A 78 -17.00 -28.20 -26.80
C ALA A 78 -16.15 -26.93 -26.55
N SER A 79 -15.42 -26.87 -25.43
CA SER A 79 -14.05 -27.42 -25.30
C SER A 79 -13.06 -26.87 -26.33
N SER A 80 -12.28 -25.85 -25.95
CA SER A 80 -10.87 -25.81 -26.35
C SER A 80 -10.02 -25.13 -25.27
N LYS A 81 -8.92 -25.81 -24.95
CA LYS A 81 -7.95 -25.50 -23.91
C LYS A 81 -6.85 -24.64 -24.56
N PRO A 82 -6.49 -23.45 -24.05
CA PRO A 82 -5.39 -22.70 -24.63
C PRO A 82 -4.03 -23.34 -24.27
N PRO A 83 -3.05 -23.36 -25.21
CA PRO A 83 -1.75 -23.99 -24.99
C PRO A 83 -0.88 -23.20 -24.01
N LYS A 84 -0.23 -23.92 -23.10
CA LYS A 84 0.82 -23.39 -22.21
C LYS A 84 2.03 -22.98 -23.06
N ARG A 85 2.24 -21.66 -23.24
CA ARG A 85 3.50 -21.12 -23.79
C ARG A 85 4.54 -21.15 -22.68
N THR A 86 5.50 -22.07 -22.77
CA THR A 86 6.71 -22.04 -21.95
C THR A 86 7.56 -20.86 -22.38
N PHE A 87 7.61 -19.86 -21.52
CA PHE A 87 8.48 -18.69 -21.62
C PHE A 87 9.92 -19.12 -21.34
N THR A 88 10.75 -19.21 -22.37
CA THR A 88 12.16 -19.57 -22.24
C THR A 88 13.00 -18.33 -21.90
N GLN A 89 13.93 -18.52 -20.98
CA GLN A 89 14.81 -17.51 -20.36
C GLN A 89 15.69 -16.73 -21.38
N ASP A 90 15.79 -17.21 -22.62
CA ASP A 90 16.60 -16.59 -23.68
C ASP A 90 15.96 -15.37 -24.34
N MET A 91 14.64 -15.19 -24.28
CA MET A 91 14.00 -13.98 -24.84
C MET A 91 14.29 -12.71 -24.02
N PHE A 92 14.62 -12.84 -22.73
CA PHE A 92 14.90 -11.69 -21.88
C PHE A 92 16.25 -11.02 -22.20
N ARG A 93 17.22 -11.78 -22.73
CA ARG A 93 18.57 -11.24 -23.01
C ARG A 93 18.64 -10.44 -24.31
N GLN A 94 17.75 -10.68 -25.28
CA GLN A 94 17.79 -9.95 -26.54
C GLN A 94 17.14 -8.55 -26.46
N ALA A 95 16.19 -8.32 -25.55
CA ALA A 95 15.48 -7.03 -25.47
C ALA A 95 16.30 -5.89 -24.82
N PHE A 96 17.38 -6.17 -24.10
CA PHE A 96 18.11 -5.15 -23.32
C PHE A 96 19.57 -4.96 -23.70
N SER A 97 20.05 -5.59 -24.78
CA SER A 97 21.45 -5.49 -25.21
C SER A 97 21.84 -4.15 -25.85
N GLY A 98 20.90 -3.19 -25.96
CA GLY A 98 21.11 -1.91 -26.66
C GLY A 98 21.10 -0.65 -25.79
N ILE A 99 20.86 -0.72 -24.47
CA ILE A 99 20.76 0.49 -23.63
C ILE A 99 22.11 0.76 -22.96
N ASN A 100 22.93 1.58 -23.60
CA ASN A 100 24.14 2.16 -23.01
C ASN A 100 23.71 3.28 -22.03
N ILE A 101 23.39 2.90 -20.79
CA ILE A 101 23.16 3.87 -19.71
C ILE A 101 24.53 4.28 -19.16
N ALA A 102 24.96 5.49 -19.50
CA ALA A 102 26.12 6.09 -18.85
C ALA A 102 25.84 6.21 -17.34
N PRO A 103 26.77 5.76 -16.46
CA PRO A 103 26.57 5.87 -15.03
C PRO A 103 26.58 7.34 -14.61
N VAL A 104 25.44 7.82 -14.10
CA VAL A 104 25.33 9.11 -13.42
C VAL A 104 26.16 9.03 -12.14
N ALA A 105 27.15 9.90 -12.02
CA ALA A 105 28.03 9.98 -10.87
C ALA A 105 27.22 10.31 -9.61
N GLY A 106 27.05 9.35 -8.71
CA GLY A 106 26.42 9.56 -7.41
C GLY A 106 25.71 8.36 -6.80
N THR A 107 25.33 7.36 -7.59
CA THR A 107 24.76 6.12 -7.06
C THR A 107 25.88 5.11 -6.82
N GLN A 108 26.17 4.83 -5.54
CA GLN A 108 27.05 3.73 -5.21
C GLN A 108 26.45 2.44 -5.79
N PRO A 109 27.21 1.64 -6.56
CA PRO A 109 26.71 0.35 -7.00
C PRO A 109 26.37 -0.45 -5.75
N LEU A 110 25.11 -0.91 -5.65
CA LEU A 110 24.68 -1.90 -4.67
C LEU A 110 25.65 -3.08 -4.80
N GLN A 111 26.67 -3.11 -3.94
CA GLN A 111 27.58 -4.23 -3.85
C GLN A 111 26.76 -5.37 -3.29
N ARG A 112 26.14 -6.14 -4.19
CA ARG A 112 25.60 -7.44 -3.86
C ARG A 112 26.80 -8.29 -3.48
N LYS A 113 27.17 -8.25 -2.19
CA LYS A 113 28.13 -9.18 -1.62
C LYS A 113 27.55 -10.55 -1.89
N MET A 114 28.13 -11.27 -2.86
CA MET A 114 27.72 -12.63 -3.15
C MET A 114 27.95 -13.44 -1.88
N LEU A 115 26.86 -13.88 -1.25
CA LEU A 115 26.92 -14.70 -0.06
C LEU A 115 27.36 -16.11 -0.47
N ASN A 116 28.41 -16.62 0.16
CA ASN A 116 28.83 -17.99 -0.06
C ASN A 116 28.16 -18.92 0.97
N VAL A 117 27.99 -20.18 0.59
CA VAL A 117 27.49 -21.20 1.51
C VAL A 117 28.49 -21.38 2.64
N GLY A 118 28.03 -21.19 3.88
CA GLY A 118 28.87 -21.28 5.09
C GLY A 118 29.34 -19.93 5.65
N ASP A 119 29.03 -18.81 5.00
CA ASP A 119 29.29 -17.48 5.56
C ASP A 119 28.30 -17.20 6.71
N GLU A 120 28.81 -16.70 7.83
CA GLU A 120 27.98 -16.09 8.88
C GLU A 120 27.58 -14.67 8.44
N VAL A 121 26.27 -14.42 8.46
CA VAL A 121 25.69 -13.15 8.00
C VAL A 121 24.69 -12.66 9.03
N ASP A 122 24.86 -11.42 9.46
CA ASP A 122 23.86 -10.74 10.27
C ASP A 122 22.59 -10.51 9.43
N VAL A 123 21.50 -11.17 9.83
CA VAL A 123 20.19 -11.08 9.18
C VAL A 123 19.16 -10.48 10.14
N TYR A 124 18.30 -9.64 9.59
CA TYR A 124 17.22 -8.98 10.29
C TYR A 124 15.88 -9.55 9.82
N ILE A 125 14.98 -9.85 10.75
CA ILE A 125 13.63 -10.32 10.43
C ILE A 125 12.82 -9.14 9.92
N ARG A 126 12.46 -9.17 8.63
CA ARG A 126 11.63 -8.15 7.99
C ARG A 126 10.15 -8.36 8.28
N SER A 127 9.69 -9.60 8.26
CA SER A 127 8.29 -9.95 8.54
C SER A 127 8.16 -11.38 9.00
N VAL A 128 7.16 -11.62 9.86
CA VAL A 128 6.74 -12.94 10.31
C VAL A 128 5.36 -13.24 9.73
N SER A 129 5.20 -14.39 9.07
CA SER A 129 3.90 -14.91 8.66
C SER A 129 3.40 -15.91 9.71
N GLN A 130 2.36 -15.55 10.46
CA GLN A 130 1.81 -16.42 11.52
C GLN A 130 1.14 -17.67 10.96
N GLN A 131 0.47 -17.57 9.79
CA GLN A 131 -0.24 -18.70 9.19
C GLN A 131 0.70 -19.80 8.66
N SER A 132 1.90 -19.44 8.21
CA SER A 132 2.84 -20.39 7.61
C SER A 132 4.09 -20.65 8.45
N SER A 133 4.23 -19.99 9.61
CA SER A 133 5.44 -20.04 10.46
C SER A 133 6.73 -19.72 9.68
N GLN A 134 6.64 -18.87 8.66
CA GLN A 134 7.77 -18.46 7.82
C GLN A 134 8.23 -17.03 8.15
N PHE A 135 9.54 -16.83 8.08
CA PHE A 135 10.19 -15.54 8.31
C PHE A 135 10.82 -15.04 7.01
N THR A 136 10.58 -13.78 6.66
CA THR A 136 11.34 -13.11 5.59
C THR A 136 12.48 -12.34 6.24
N VAL A 137 13.71 -12.62 5.84
CA VAL A 137 14.91 -11.97 6.37
C VAL A 137 15.56 -11.04 5.35
N THR A 138 16.27 -10.02 5.84
CA THR A 138 17.07 -9.12 5.02
C THR A 138 18.42 -8.85 5.67
N THR A 139 19.44 -8.61 4.84
CA THR A 139 20.79 -8.21 5.28
C THR A 139 20.92 -6.70 5.44
N ASN A 140 19.92 -5.92 5.00
CA ASN A 140 19.95 -4.46 5.11
C ASN A 140 19.49 -4.03 6.50
N GLY A 141 20.43 -3.98 7.43
CA GLY A 141 20.18 -3.57 8.82
C GLY A 141 19.58 -2.18 8.94
N ASP A 142 20.08 -1.20 8.19
CA ASP A 142 19.59 0.18 8.29
C ASP A 142 18.12 0.36 7.87
N ALA A 143 17.61 -0.56 7.04
CA ALA A 143 16.21 -0.51 6.62
C ALA A 143 15.25 -1.05 7.70
N VAL A 144 15.69 -1.95 8.58
CA VAL A 144 14.81 -2.72 9.49
C VAL A 144 15.13 -2.51 10.97
N LYS A 145 16.38 -2.16 11.30
CA LYS A 145 16.84 -2.00 12.67
C LYS A 145 16.22 -0.77 13.32
N GLY A 146 15.38 -1.02 14.34
CA GLY A 146 14.70 0.03 15.10
C GLY A 146 13.36 0.48 14.51
N LYS A 147 12.94 -0.02 13.35
CA LYS A 147 11.61 0.25 12.79
C LYS A 147 10.69 -0.93 13.07
N SER A 148 9.50 -0.64 13.61
CA SER A 148 8.48 -1.67 13.81
C SER A 148 7.96 -2.17 12.46
N GLN A 149 7.46 -3.41 12.40
CA GLN A 149 6.81 -3.96 11.20
C GLN A 149 5.64 -3.07 10.73
N LYS A 150 4.96 -2.39 11.66
CA LYS A 150 3.90 -1.42 11.37
C LYS A 150 4.44 -0.19 10.61
N GLN A 151 5.58 0.35 11.03
CA GLN A 151 6.23 1.47 10.35
C GLN A 151 6.73 1.08 8.96
N LEU A 152 7.32 -0.12 8.82
CA LEU A 152 7.79 -0.63 7.52
C LEU A 152 6.66 -0.81 6.51
N LYS A 153 5.49 -1.29 6.96
CA LYS A 153 4.29 -1.37 6.10
C LYS A 153 3.79 0.01 5.70
N LYS A 154 3.66 0.94 6.66
CA LYS A 154 3.24 2.33 6.41
C LYS A 154 4.15 3.03 5.40
N GLU A 155 5.47 2.90 5.55
CA GLU A 155 6.45 3.46 4.59
C GLU A 155 6.28 2.83 3.19
N ALA A 156 6.15 1.51 3.11
CA ALA A 156 5.96 0.84 1.81
C ALA A 156 4.64 1.22 1.12
N ASP A 157 3.57 1.46 1.88
CA ASP A 157 2.30 1.91 1.32
C ASP A 157 2.33 3.40 0.93
N ALA A 158 3.05 4.22 1.69
CA ALA A 158 3.34 5.60 1.30
C ALA A 158 4.15 5.66 0.00
N ASP A 159 5.17 4.82 -0.16
CA ASP A 159 5.96 4.71 -1.39
C ASP A 159 5.10 4.30 -2.60
N LYS A 160 4.16 3.37 -2.41
CA LYS A 160 3.19 3.00 -3.47
C LYS A 160 2.30 4.18 -3.84
N ARG A 161 1.79 4.92 -2.85
CA ARG A 161 0.94 6.10 -3.07
C ARG A 161 1.71 7.21 -3.77
N LEU A 162 2.95 7.46 -3.38
CA LEU A 162 3.85 8.41 -4.04
C LEU A 162 4.16 7.99 -5.47
N SER A 163 4.38 6.70 -5.72
CA SER A 163 4.55 6.16 -7.07
C SER A 163 3.29 6.33 -7.92
N LYS A 164 2.09 6.14 -7.35
CA LYS A 164 0.81 6.40 -8.03
C LYS A 164 0.64 7.90 -8.33
N LEU A 165 1.01 8.77 -7.40
CA LEU A 165 0.99 10.22 -7.58
C LEU A 165 1.92 10.64 -8.73
N GLN A 166 3.14 10.12 -8.75
CA GLN A 166 4.10 10.35 -9.84
C GLN A 166 3.57 9.87 -11.19
N LYS A 167 2.90 8.72 -11.25
CA LYS A 167 2.28 8.22 -12.49
C LYS A 167 1.15 9.10 -12.99
N LYS A 168 0.25 9.54 -12.09
CA LYS A 168 -0.89 10.40 -12.46
C LYS A 168 -0.43 11.78 -12.92
N PHE A 169 0.66 12.29 -12.36
CA PHE A 169 1.09 13.66 -12.56
C PHE A 169 2.29 13.83 -13.52
N GLY A 170 2.98 12.73 -13.83
CA GLY A 170 4.17 12.69 -14.66
C GLY A 170 5.42 13.24 -13.96
N ASN A 171 5.33 14.41 -13.31
CA ASN A 171 6.46 15.06 -12.64
C ASN A 171 6.11 15.61 -11.25
N LEU A 172 6.73 15.04 -10.21
CA LEU A 172 6.62 15.50 -8.82
C LEU A 172 7.23 16.90 -8.62
N GLU A 173 8.23 17.28 -9.43
CA GLU A 173 8.89 18.59 -9.36
C GLU A 173 7.90 19.74 -9.62
N ARG A 174 6.84 19.48 -10.39
CA ARG A 174 5.80 20.48 -10.66
C ARG A 174 5.01 20.80 -9.39
N ILE A 175 4.77 19.81 -8.52
CA ILE A 175 4.08 20.02 -7.24
C ILE A 175 4.97 20.84 -6.30
N TRP A 176 6.27 20.55 -6.28
CA TRP A 176 7.25 21.31 -5.50
C TRP A 176 7.39 22.75 -6.01
N ALA A 177 7.31 22.97 -7.32
CA ALA A 177 7.30 24.31 -7.89
C ALA A 177 6.05 25.14 -7.53
N LEU A 178 4.97 24.47 -7.11
CA LEU A 178 3.72 25.08 -6.67
C LEU A 178 3.67 25.29 -5.15
N GLU A 179 4.69 24.82 -4.42
CA GLU A 179 4.82 25.04 -2.98
C GLU A 179 4.75 26.54 -2.64
N GLY A 180 3.94 26.88 -1.63
CA GLY A 180 3.66 28.24 -1.20
C GLY A 180 2.60 28.97 -2.04
N THR A 181 2.16 28.41 -3.17
CA THR A 181 1.11 29.03 -3.99
C THR A 181 -0.25 28.92 -3.33
N THR A 182 -0.95 30.04 -3.23
CA THR A 182 -2.34 30.09 -2.77
C THR A 182 -3.28 29.92 -3.95
N CYS A 183 -4.26 29.03 -3.82
CA CYS A 183 -5.30 28.81 -4.82
C CYS A 183 -6.65 28.51 -4.15
N THR A 184 -7.72 28.56 -4.91
CA THR A 184 -9.03 28.10 -4.44
C THR A 184 -9.13 26.59 -4.63
N GLY A 185 -9.77 25.89 -3.69
CA GLY A 185 -10.06 24.47 -3.76
C GLY A 185 -11.49 24.18 -3.33
N THR A 186 -11.99 23.00 -3.67
CA THR A 186 -13.30 22.51 -3.25
C THR A 186 -13.12 21.32 -2.30
N ILE A 187 -13.80 21.35 -1.15
CA ILE A 187 -13.75 20.25 -0.19
C ILE A 187 -14.52 19.05 -0.77
N ARG A 188 -13.83 17.95 -0.98
CA ARG A 188 -14.39 16.69 -1.50
C ARG A 188 -14.86 15.77 -0.39
N ALA A 189 -14.13 15.72 0.72
CA ALA A 189 -14.50 14.91 1.86
C ALA A 189 -13.93 15.51 3.15
N LEU A 190 -14.61 15.25 4.26
CA LEU A 190 -14.12 15.54 5.60
C LEU A 190 -13.62 14.24 6.21
N SER A 191 -12.46 14.28 6.86
CA SER A 191 -11.97 13.10 7.56
C SER A 191 -12.85 12.78 8.77
N LYS A 192 -13.10 11.49 9.00
CA LYS A 192 -13.87 11.01 10.16
C LYS A 192 -13.03 10.95 11.43
N THR A 193 -11.72 10.71 11.28
CA THR A 193 -10.79 10.37 12.37
C THR A 193 -9.79 11.46 12.70
N SER A 194 -9.61 12.43 11.81
CA SER A 194 -8.67 13.54 12.00
C SER A 194 -9.31 14.87 11.63
N ASP A 195 -8.74 15.96 12.12
CA ASP A 195 -9.15 17.33 11.77
C ASP A 195 -8.68 17.76 10.35
N GLY A 196 -8.40 16.77 9.50
CA GLY A 196 -7.99 16.97 8.12
C GLY A 196 -9.18 16.90 7.18
N MET A 197 -9.06 17.55 6.03
CA MET A 197 -10.08 17.51 4.98
C MET A 197 -9.45 17.24 3.62
N TYR A 198 -10.15 16.52 2.76
CA TYR A 198 -9.71 16.24 1.41
C TYR A 198 -10.17 17.37 0.50
N VAL A 199 -9.22 18.11 -0.06
CA VAL A 199 -9.51 19.28 -0.90
C VAL A 199 -8.94 19.04 -2.30
N GLN A 200 -9.78 19.24 -3.30
CA GLN A 200 -9.36 19.28 -4.69
C GLN A 200 -9.05 20.73 -5.06
N PRO A 201 -7.79 21.08 -5.35
CA PRO A 201 -7.44 22.42 -5.81
C PRO A 201 -8.09 22.69 -7.18
N ASP A 202 -8.45 23.95 -7.46
CA ASP A 202 -8.88 24.40 -8.80
C ASP A 202 -7.68 24.63 -9.73
N LEU A 203 -6.69 23.76 -9.58
CA LEU A 203 -5.48 23.70 -10.36
C LEU A 203 -5.41 22.26 -10.88
N ASP A 204 -4.68 22.04 -11.97
CA ASP A 204 -4.42 20.72 -12.55
C ASP A 204 -3.55 19.89 -11.60
N VAL A 205 -4.00 19.60 -10.37
CA VAL A 205 -3.36 18.83 -9.28
C VAL A 205 -4.41 17.91 -8.64
N PRO A 206 -4.03 16.68 -8.25
CA PRO A 206 -4.96 15.76 -7.62
C PRO A 206 -5.37 16.23 -6.22
N THR A 207 -6.42 15.61 -5.69
CA THR A 207 -6.90 15.85 -4.32
C THR A 207 -5.79 15.62 -3.30
N GLY A 208 -5.58 16.61 -2.43
CA GLY A 208 -4.66 16.54 -1.31
C GLY A 208 -5.38 16.51 0.03
N VAL A 209 -4.62 16.26 1.09
CA VAL A 209 -5.11 16.39 2.47
C VAL A 209 -4.74 17.77 2.96
N ALA A 210 -5.75 18.52 3.37
CA ALA A 210 -5.63 19.85 3.92
C ALA A 210 -5.72 19.85 5.44
N SER A 211 -4.80 20.56 6.07
CA SER A 211 -4.83 20.91 7.49
C SER A 211 -5.39 22.32 7.67
N LEU A 212 -6.07 22.56 8.79
CA LEU A 212 -6.52 23.91 9.15
C LEU A 212 -5.34 24.76 9.60
N ALA A 213 -5.21 25.98 9.06
CA ALA A 213 -4.29 26.96 9.61
C ALA A 213 -4.74 27.45 10.98
N ASP A 214 -3.78 27.84 11.82
CA ASP A 214 -4.03 28.38 13.15
C ASP A 214 -4.95 29.62 13.07
N GLY A 215 -6.12 29.52 13.69
CA GLY A 215 -7.11 30.60 13.76
C GLY A 215 -8.26 30.48 12.75
N VAL A 216 -8.18 29.55 11.80
CA VAL A 216 -9.29 29.25 10.90
C VAL A 216 -10.21 28.25 11.60
N THR A 217 -11.33 28.75 12.13
CA THR A 217 -12.34 27.90 12.76
C THR A 217 -13.68 28.20 12.11
N GLY A 218 -14.22 27.21 11.40
CA GLY A 218 -15.51 27.33 10.74
C GLY A 218 -16.10 25.96 10.45
N PRO A 219 -17.44 25.83 10.38
CA PRO A 219 -18.06 24.63 9.86
C PRO A 219 -17.73 24.55 8.36
N PHE A 220 -16.91 23.57 8.02
CA PHE A 220 -16.60 23.20 6.64
C PHE A 220 -17.56 22.08 6.24
N ALA A 221 -18.23 22.25 5.11
CA ALA A 221 -19.07 21.22 4.51
C ALA A 221 -18.44 20.69 3.22
N VAL A 222 -18.80 19.46 2.86
CA VAL A 222 -18.45 18.92 1.55
C VAL A 222 -19.10 19.77 0.45
N GLY A 223 -18.31 20.17 -0.54
CA GLY A 223 -18.72 21.08 -1.61
C GLY A 223 -18.41 22.56 -1.35
N ASP A 224 -17.98 22.93 -0.13
CA ASP A 224 -17.56 24.31 0.14
C ASP A 224 -16.28 24.66 -0.62
N LYS A 225 -16.20 25.92 -1.05
CA LYS A 225 -14.98 26.51 -1.62
C LYS A 225 -14.12 27.11 -0.53
N VAL A 226 -12.83 26.84 -0.58
CA VAL A 226 -11.85 27.28 0.41
C VAL A 226 -10.61 27.82 -0.28
N SER A 227 -9.98 28.81 0.34
CA SER A 227 -8.65 29.28 -0.06
C SER A 227 -7.61 28.38 0.61
N ILE A 228 -6.81 27.70 -0.20
CA ILE A 228 -5.78 26.77 0.24
C ILE A 228 -4.39 27.22 -0.20
N GLN A 229 -3.39 26.84 0.56
CA GLN A 229 -1.98 26.94 0.20
C GLN A 229 -1.42 25.54 0.00
N ILE A 230 -0.66 25.34 -1.07
CA ILE A 230 0.03 24.07 -1.32
C ILE A 230 1.33 24.08 -0.51
N GLU A 231 1.51 23.13 0.41
CA GLU A 231 2.76 22.96 1.16
C GLU A 231 3.72 21.99 0.47
N GLY A 232 3.23 21.16 -0.45
CA GLY A 232 4.04 20.23 -1.23
C GLY A 232 3.52 18.80 -1.11
N ILE A 233 4.42 17.85 -0.86
CA ILE A 233 4.10 16.42 -0.80
C ILE A 233 4.43 15.89 0.59
N ASP A 234 3.45 15.28 1.25
CA ASP A 234 3.67 14.48 2.46
C ASP A 234 4.21 13.11 2.05
N GLU A 235 5.52 12.92 2.18
CA GLU A 235 6.20 11.65 1.89
C GLU A 235 5.71 10.51 2.80
N GLY A 236 5.27 10.82 4.03
CA GLY A 236 4.78 9.82 4.97
C GLY A 236 3.40 9.27 4.60
N ARG A 237 2.61 10.03 3.84
CA ARG A 237 1.28 9.61 3.34
C ARG A 237 1.25 9.33 1.83
N GLY A 238 2.25 9.79 1.10
CA GLY A 238 2.31 9.74 -0.36
C GLY A 238 1.23 10.59 -1.04
N GLN A 239 0.88 11.73 -0.44
CA GLN A 239 -0.22 12.60 -0.88
C GLN A 239 0.20 14.08 -0.86
N ILE A 240 -0.56 14.94 -1.54
CA ILE A 240 -0.31 16.39 -1.52
C ILE A 240 -0.73 16.95 -0.17
N ALA A 241 0.17 17.70 0.47
CA ALA A 241 -0.08 18.43 1.70
C ALA A 241 -0.61 19.84 1.36
N LEU A 242 -1.75 20.19 1.94
CA LEU A 242 -2.42 21.46 1.74
C LEU A 242 -2.70 22.11 3.10
N THR A 243 -2.83 23.43 3.12
CA THR A 243 -3.25 24.18 4.30
C THR A 243 -4.39 25.11 3.96
N VAL A 244 -5.50 25.04 4.71
CA VAL A 244 -6.66 25.91 4.53
C VAL A 244 -6.41 27.24 5.21
N LEU A 245 -6.43 28.32 4.44
CA LEU A 245 -6.20 29.68 4.93
C LEU A 245 -7.50 30.42 5.26
N ASP A 246 -8.54 30.27 4.44
CA ASP A 246 -9.82 30.92 4.67
C ASP A 246 -10.96 30.23 3.90
N LYS A 247 -12.20 30.50 4.31
CA LYS A 247 -13.39 30.12 3.52
C LYS A 247 -13.57 31.12 2.39
N ALA A 248 -13.67 30.63 1.15
CA ALA A 248 -13.80 31.47 -0.04
C ALA A 248 -15.22 32.03 -0.23
#